data_AF-A0A382S323-F1
#
_entry.id   AF-A0A382S323-F1
#
_cell.length_a   1.000
_cell.length_b   1.000
_cell.length_c   1.000
_cell.angle_alpha   90.00
_cell.angle_beta   90.00
_cell.angle_gamma   90.00
#
_symmetry.space_group_name_H-M   'P 1'
#
loop_
_entity.id
_entity.type
_entity.pdbx_description
1 polymer ?
#
loop_
_entity_poly.entity_id
_entity_poly.type
_entity_poly.pdbx_seq_one_letter_code
_entity_poly.pdbx_strand_id
1 'polypeptide(L)'
;VKKNVYGAIFLSLSFISCSDNLSTNESLPLDEEENSLYTDLIWEEATPSDVGVDPGFLEDAFTYALADETYTQAVIAIKDEKLIYEQYRGV
;
A
#
# COMPACT_ATOMS: atom_id res chain seq x y z
N VAL A 1 56.21 14.82 18.77
CA VAL A 1 55.22 13.79 18.35
C VAL A 1 53.82 14.34 18.58
N LYS A 2 53.13 14.82 17.54
CA LYS A 2 51.76 15.36 17.65
C LYS A 2 50.77 14.19 17.56
N LYS A 3 49.99 13.94 18.61
CA LYS A 3 48.91 12.95 18.61
C LYS A 3 47.64 13.65 18.11
N ASN A 4 47.24 13.35 16.88
CA ASN A 4 45.95 13.80 16.35
C ASN A 4 44.85 12.95 17.00
N VAL A 5 44.02 13.59 17.81
CA VAL A 5 42.82 12.99 18.39
C VAL A 5 41.73 13.12 17.34
N TYR A 6 41.43 12.03 16.62
CA TYR A 6 40.27 11.96 15.73
C TYR A 6 39.05 11.60 16.58
N GLY A 7 38.21 12.60 16.87
CA GLY A 7 36.93 12.39 17.52
C GLY A 7 36.00 11.63 16.58
N ALA A 8 35.61 10.41 16.98
CA ALA A 8 34.58 9.65 16.28
C ALA A 8 33.22 10.30 16.56
N ILE A 9 32.65 10.98 15.56
CA ILE A 9 31.27 11.47 15.60
C ILE A 9 30.37 10.29 15.25
N PHE A 10 29.74 9.69 16.26
CA PHE A 10 28.65 8.74 16.07
C PHE A 10 27.37 9.52 15.75
N LEU A 11 27.01 9.59 14.47
CA LEU A 11 25.74 10.16 14.03
C LEU A 11 24.65 9.10 14.25
N SER A 12 23.90 9.19 15.35
CA SER A 12 22.76 8.30 15.60
C SER A 12 21.62 8.65 14.65
N LEU A 13 21.34 7.77 13.67
CA LEU A 13 20.09 7.83 12.90
C LEU A 13 18.93 7.44 13.82
N SER A 14 18.14 8.42 14.23
CA SER A 14 16.87 8.19 14.89
C SER A 14 15.85 7.75 13.82
N PHE A 15 15.48 6.47 13.80
CA PHE A 15 14.30 6.02 13.10
C PHE A 15 13.07 6.59 13.83
N ILE A 16 12.41 7.56 13.20
CA ILE A 16 11.13 8.08 13.69
C ILE A 16 10.08 7.00 13.39
N SER A 17 9.82 6.10 14.35
CA SER A 17 8.64 5.25 14.30
C SER A 17 7.44 6.09 14.70
N CYS A 18 6.50 6.30 13.79
CA CYS A 18 5.15 6.70 14.17
C CYS A 18 4.40 5.41 14.50
N SER A 19 4.57 4.93 15.74
CA SER A 19 3.77 3.82 16.28
C SER A 19 2.80 4.43 17.28
N ASP A 20 1.59 4.75 16.83
CA ASP A 20 0.49 5.03 17.75
C ASP A 20 0.19 3.76 18.55
N ASN A 21 0.63 3.73 19.80
CA ASN A 21 0.32 2.69 20.75
C ASN A 21 -1.07 2.93 21.35
N LEU A 22 -2.13 2.87 20.53
CA LEU A 22 -3.49 2.89 21.04
C LEU A 22 -3.87 1.50 21.57
N SER A 23 -3.44 1.23 22.80
CA SER A 23 -3.99 0.17 23.64
C SER A 23 -5.37 0.61 24.11
N THR A 24 -6.40 0.33 23.32
CA THR A 24 -7.78 0.40 23.81
C THR A 24 -8.52 -0.81 23.24
N ASN A 25 -8.59 -1.87 24.04
CA ASN A 25 -9.60 -2.92 23.88
C ASN A 25 -10.98 -2.36 24.27
N GLU A 26 -11.40 -1.26 23.63
CA GLU A 26 -12.81 -0.90 23.59
C GLU A 26 -13.41 -1.68 22.43
N SER A 27 -14.09 -2.77 22.77
CA SER A 27 -15.11 -3.33 21.91
C SER A 27 -16.26 -2.32 21.88
N LEU A 28 -16.20 -1.35 20.96
CA LEU A 28 -17.37 -0.56 20.62
C LEU A 28 -18.46 -1.54 20.16
N PRO A 29 -19.71 -1.43 20.64
CA PRO A 29 -20.81 -2.21 20.08
C PRO A 29 -20.96 -1.77 18.62
N LEU A 30 -20.53 -2.64 17.70
CA LEU A 30 -20.87 -2.53 16.29
C LEU A 30 -22.36 -2.87 16.17
N ASP A 31 -23.22 -1.86 16.24
CA ASP A 31 -24.51 -1.93 15.55
C ASP A 31 -24.17 -1.85 14.06
N GLU A 32 -23.76 -2.99 13.48
CA GLU A 32 -23.74 -3.16 12.04
C GLU A 32 -25.20 -3.17 11.60
N GLU A 33 -25.75 -1.98 11.32
CA GLU A 33 -26.93 -1.87 10.47
C GLU A 33 -26.58 -2.64 9.18
N GLU A 34 -27.18 -3.82 9.01
CA GLU A 34 -26.94 -4.68 7.87
C GLU A 34 -27.33 -3.91 6.61
N ASN A 35 -26.34 -3.26 5.99
CA ASN A 35 -26.54 -2.46 4.81
C ASN A 35 -26.87 -3.43 3.67
N SER A 36 -28.17 -3.60 3.42
CA SER A 36 -28.74 -4.47 2.39
C SER A 36 -28.28 -4.17 0.95
N LEU A 37 -27.41 -3.17 0.75
CA LEU A 37 -26.74 -2.87 -0.52
C LEU A 37 -25.47 -3.70 -0.75
N TYR A 38 -24.96 -4.42 0.26
CA TYR A 38 -23.85 -5.35 0.07
C TYR A 38 -24.34 -6.64 -0.60
N THR A 39 -24.50 -6.57 -1.93
CA THR A 39 -24.29 -7.76 -2.77
C THR A 39 -22.88 -8.30 -2.50
N ASP A 40 -22.65 -9.60 -2.66
CA ASP A 40 -21.35 -10.26 -2.42
C ASP A 40 -20.22 -9.29 -2.81
N LEU A 41 -19.37 -8.89 -1.85
CA LEU A 41 -18.31 -7.86 -1.95
C LEU A 41 -17.18 -8.28 -2.91
N ILE A 42 -17.55 -8.75 -4.09
CA ILE A 42 -16.73 -9.35 -5.12
C ILE A 42 -16.83 -8.42 -6.33
N TRP A 43 -15.69 -7.88 -6.74
CA TRP A 43 -15.62 -7.10 -7.98
C TRP A 43 -15.84 -8.00 -9.18
N GLU A 44 -16.60 -7.52 -10.16
CA GLU A 44 -16.59 -8.11 -11.50
C GLU A 44 -15.20 -7.85 -12.13
N GLU A 45 -14.60 -8.87 -12.73
CA GLU A 45 -13.28 -8.76 -13.37
C GLU A 45 -13.40 -8.52 -14.87
N ALA A 46 -12.45 -7.77 -15.43
CA ALA A 46 -12.26 -7.63 -16.88
C ALA A 46 -10.78 -7.46 -17.21
N THR A 47 -10.38 -7.69 -18.47
CA THR A 47 -9.03 -7.34 -18.89
C THR A 47 -8.91 -5.82 -19.10
N PRO A 48 -7.71 -5.21 -19.00
CA PRO A 48 -7.52 -3.81 -19.36
C PRO A 48 -8.05 -3.49 -20.76
N SER A 49 -7.82 -4.39 -21.71
CA SER A 49 -8.27 -4.23 -23.10
C SER A 49 -9.79 -4.19 -23.23
N ASP A 50 -10.55 -4.94 -22.42
CA ASP A 50 -12.01 -4.97 -22.46
C ASP A 50 -12.64 -3.62 -22.09
N VAL A 51 -11.92 -2.82 -21.32
CA VAL A 51 -12.31 -1.46 -20.93
C VAL A 51 -11.55 -0.39 -21.72
N GLY A 52 -10.86 -0.75 -22.81
CA GLY A 52 -10.14 0.20 -23.66
C GLY A 52 -8.89 0.80 -23.03
N VAL A 53 -8.27 0.10 -22.07
CA VAL A 53 -6.98 0.44 -21.48
C VAL A 53 -5.90 -0.42 -22.15
N ASP A 54 -4.81 0.21 -22.57
CA ASP A 54 -3.64 -0.52 -23.07
C ASP A 54 -2.96 -1.26 -21.89
N PRO A 55 -2.83 -2.59 -21.95
CA PRO A 55 -2.27 -3.36 -20.84
C PRO A 55 -0.79 -3.04 -20.59
N GLY A 56 -0.02 -2.67 -21.63
CA GLY A 56 1.39 -2.33 -21.49
C GLY A 56 1.59 -1.01 -20.76
N PHE A 57 0.80 0.03 -21.08
CA PHE A 57 0.86 1.29 -20.34
C PHE A 57 0.46 1.14 -18.88
N LEU A 58 -0.51 0.26 -18.58
CA LEU A 58 -0.93 0.00 -17.22
C LEU A 58 0.18 -0.71 -16.43
N GLU A 59 0.84 -1.70 -17.04
CA GLU A 59 1.98 -2.42 -16.46
C GLU A 59 3.18 -1.49 -16.21
N ASP A 60 3.53 -0.63 -17.16
CA ASP A 60 4.61 0.34 -17.03
C ASP A 60 4.35 1.33 -15.88
N ALA A 61 3.12 1.84 -15.79
CA ALA A 61 2.72 2.78 -14.74
C ALA A 61 2.84 2.16 -13.35
N PHE A 62 2.36 0.92 -13.17
CA PHE A 62 2.44 0.24 -11.89
C PHE A 62 3.85 -0.24 -11.55
N THR A 63 4.63 -0.67 -12.53
CA THR A 63 6.06 -0.96 -12.34
C THR A 63 6.79 0.27 -11.80
N TYR A 64 6.55 1.45 -12.39
CA TYR A 64 7.12 2.70 -11.89
C TYR A 64 6.63 3.04 -10.47
N ALA A 65 5.33 2.94 -10.22
CA ALA A 65 4.74 3.28 -8.93
C ALA A 65 5.20 2.35 -7.78
N LEU A 66 5.54 1.11 -8.11
CA LEU A 66 6.00 0.09 -7.16
C LEU A 66 7.53 0.03 -7.05
N ALA A 67 8.28 0.78 -7.87
CA ALA A 67 9.73 0.70 -7.96
C ALA A 67 10.48 1.15 -6.69
N ASP A 68 9.89 2.03 -5.87
CA ASP A 68 10.55 2.49 -4.64
C ASP A 68 10.60 1.41 -3.56
N GLU A 69 9.78 0.37 -3.72
CA GLU A 69 9.64 -0.79 -2.86
C GLU A 69 9.43 -0.53 -1.36
N THR A 70 9.30 0.72 -0.92
CA THR A 70 9.50 1.08 0.49
C THR A 70 8.20 1.02 1.27
N TYR A 71 7.09 1.45 0.66
CA TYR A 71 5.81 1.61 1.36
C TYR A 71 4.60 1.05 0.61
N THR A 72 4.71 0.79 -0.69
CA THR A 72 3.58 0.29 -1.48
C THR A 72 3.55 -1.24 -1.46
N GLN A 73 2.53 -1.80 -0.81
CA GLN A 73 2.31 -3.25 -0.65
C GLN A 73 1.39 -3.84 -1.72
N ALA A 74 0.49 -3.02 -2.27
CA ALA A 74 -0.49 -3.48 -3.23
C ALA A 74 -0.92 -2.33 -4.15
N VAL A 75 -1.42 -2.70 -5.32
CA VAL A 75 -2.11 -1.79 -6.21
C VAL A 75 -3.32 -2.48 -6.83
N ILE A 76 -4.41 -1.73 -6.97
CA ILE A 76 -5.62 -2.16 -7.64
C ILE A 76 -6.05 -1.08 -8.64
N ALA A 77 -6.54 -1.49 -9.79
CA ALA A 77 -7.09 -0.60 -10.81
C ALA A 77 -8.52 -1.02 -11.14
N ILE A 78 -9.44 -0.08 -11.03
CA ILE A 78 -10.87 -0.29 -11.29
C ILE A 78 -11.30 0.69 -12.39
N LYS A 79 -11.96 0.18 -13.42
CA LYS A 79 -12.55 1.00 -14.50
C LYS A 79 -13.87 0.37 -14.94
N ASP A 80 -14.85 1.22 -15.23
CA ASP A 80 -16.20 0.80 -15.64
C ASP A 80 -16.81 -0.21 -14.66
N GLU A 81 -16.57 0.00 -13.36
CA GLU A 81 -17.01 -0.85 -12.24
C GLU A 81 -16.35 -2.24 -12.18
N LYS A 82 -15.32 -2.49 -13.01
CA LYS A 82 -14.61 -3.76 -13.06
C LYS A 82 -13.20 -3.65 -12.52
N LEU A 83 -12.76 -4.69 -11.82
CA LEU A 83 -11.36 -4.88 -11.47
C LEU A 83 -10.60 -5.28 -12.74
N ILE A 84 -9.65 -4.44 -13.15
CA ILE A 84 -8.90 -4.61 -14.40
C ILE A 84 -7.41 -4.93 -14.19
N TYR A 85 -6.91 -4.69 -12.98
CA TYR A 85 -5.54 -5.02 -12.60
C TYR A 85 -5.41 -5.06 -11.09
N GLU A 86 -4.64 -6.01 -10.61
CA GLU A 86 -4.18 -6.05 -9.23
C GLU A 86 -2.76 -6.61 -9.16
N GLN A 87 -1.95 -6.06 -8.26
CA GLN A 87 -0.65 -6.62 -7.92
C GLN A 87 -0.42 -6.48 -6.42
N TYR A 88 -0.02 -7.58 -5.79
CA TYR A 88 0.28 -7.65 -4.37
C TYR A 88 1.74 -8.05 -4.18
N ARG A 89 2.44 -7.36 -3.29
CA ARG A 89 3.75 -7.77 -2.82
C ARG A 89 3.55 -8.64 -1.57
N GLY A 90 4.25 -9.76 -1.52
CA GLY A 90 4.25 -10.64 -0.35
C GLY A 90 5.03 -10.01 0.82
N VAL A 91 4.76 -10.51 2.02
CA VAL A 91 5.56 -10.26 3.24
C VAL A 91 6.77 -11.17 3.32
#